data_AF-F0UR10-F1
#
_entry.id   AF-F0UR10-F1
#
_cell.length_a   1.000
_cell.length_b   1.000
_cell.length_c   1.000
_cell.angle_alpha   90.00
_cell.angle_beta   90.00
_cell.angle_gamma   90.00
#
_symmetry.space_group_name_H-M   'P 1'
#
loop_
_entity.id
_entity.type
_entity.pdbx_description
1 polymer ?
#
loop_
_entity_poly.entity_id
_entity_poly.type
_entity_poly.pdbx_seq_one_letter_code
_entity_poly.pdbx_strand_id
1 'polypeptide(L)'
;MEFTNVKVAEIMFQKRLAKRDYSVIFSVTVRGKTCAMKVHHGQGPKQPWDSKICETNLFICEATVYRCLTHAGVCARGITPQFYGTIENNDSTQCLPHLELFVQVEYPPTAILLEYIPNMKELRWINYNESRMQNFVNGLNAIHNALVYHNDVHPRNMMIMEEDPERAIWIDFDQAQTFNEELTERQKEWIAGEKELIA
;
A
#
# COMPACT_ATOMS: atom_id res chain seq x y z
N MET A 1 -8.94 11.10 -8.27
CA MET A 1 -10.08 10.40 -8.91
C MET A 1 -10.22 9.08 -8.20
N GLU A 2 -11.31 8.89 -7.46
CA GLU A 2 -11.62 7.67 -6.72
C GLU A 2 -12.71 6.91 -7.49
N PHE A 3 -12.55 5.60 -7.67
CA PHE A 3 -13.60 4.74 -8.16
C PHE A 3 -14.54 4.38 -7.01
N THR A 4 -15.78 4.82 -7.11
CA THR A 4 -16.83 4.39 -6.20
C THR A 4 -17.57 3.18 -6.79
N ASN A 5 -17.92 2.23 -5.91
CA ASN A 5 -18.72 1.05 -6.22
C ASN A 5 -18.23 0.26 -7.44
N VAL A 6 -16.93 -0.08 -7.47
CA VAL A 6 -16.36 -0.90 -8.54
C VAL A 6 -16.97 -2.30 -8.48
N LYS A 7 -17.69 -2.69 -9.54
CA LYS A 7 -18.16 -4.06 -9.70
C LYS A 7 -17.08 -4.93 -10.33
N VAL A 8 -17.08 -6.21 -9.99
CA VAL A 8 -16.14 -7.21 -10.55
C VAL A 8 -16.11 -7.21 -12.07
N ALA A 9 -17.29 -7.18 -12.70
CA ALA A 9 -17.42 -7.21 -14.15
C ALA A 9 -16.77 -6.01 -14.87
N GLU A 10 -16.46 -4.93 -14.13
CA GLU A 10 -15.78 -3.75 -14.68
C GLU A 10 -14.25 -3.90 -14.66
N ILE A 11 -13.73 -4.95 -14.02
CA ILE A 11 -12.30 -5.19 -13.82
C ILE A 11 -11.80 -6.14 -14.91
N MET A 12 -10.94 -5.62 -15.78
CA MET A 12 -10.24 -6.45 -16.76
C MET A 12 -8.82 -6.74 -16.27
N PHE A 13 -8.55 -8.01 -15.96
CA PHE A 13 -7.22 -8.46 -15.56
C PHE A 13 -6.28 -8.47 -16.77
N GLN A 14 -5.12 -7.81 -16.66
CA GLN A 14 -4.11 -7.79 -17.72
C GLN A 14 -2.97 -8.76 -17.42
N LYS A 15 -2.29 -8.57 -16.27
CA LYS A 15 -1.13 -9.37 -15.87
C LYS A 15 -1.00 -9.43 -14.35
N ARG A 16 -0.42 -10.52 -13.83
CA ARG A 16 0.02 -10.60 -12.44
C ARG A 16 1.38 -9.91 -12.31
N LEU A 17 1.48 -8.94 -11.42
CA LEU A 17 2.70 -8.19 -11.13
C LEU A 17 3.55 -8.89 -10.07
N ALA A 18 2.93 -9.36 -9.00
CA ALA A 18 3.62 -10.03 -7.90
C ALA A 18 2.69 -11.01 -7.17
N LYS A 19 3.29 -12.00 -6.52
CA LYS A 19 2.64 -12.88 -5.55
C LYS A 19 3.45 -12.87 -4.26
N ARG A 20 2.77 -12.67 -3.15
CA ARG A 20 3.28 -12.79 -1.77
C ARG A 20 2.47 -13.85 -1.04
N ASP A 21 2.83 -14.13 0.21
CA ASP A 21 2.17 -15.15 1.02
C ASP A 21 0.72 -14.77 1.37
N TYR A 22 0.47 -13.48 1.62
CA TYR A 22 -0.84 -12.96 2.04
C TYR A 22 -1.46 -11.95 1.06
N SER A 23 -0.82 -11.72 -0.09
CA SER A 23 -1.36 -10.82 -1.12
C SER A 23 -0.91 -11.17 -2.54
N VAL A 24 -1.71 -10.77 -3.52
CA VAL A 24 -1.39 -10.89 -4.95
C VAL A 24 -1.66 -9.56 -5.63
N ILE A 25 -0.70 -9.10 -6.42
CA ILE A 25 -0.79 -7.82 -7.13
C ILE A 25 -1.01 -8.08 -8.61
N PHE A 26 -2.02 -7.43 -9.19
CA PHE A 26 -2.37 -7.48 -10.59
C PHE A 26 -2.30 -6.08 -11.22
N SER A 27 -1.98 -6.03 -12.50
CA SER A 27 -2.31 -4.90 -13.35
C SER A 27 -3.69 -5.17 -13.94
N VAL A 28 -4.60 -4.23 -13.72
CA VAL A 28 -6.00 -4.33 -14.18
C VAL A 28 -6.40 -3.05 -14.90
N THR A 29 -7.40 -3.14 -15.78
CA THR A 29 -8.09 -1.97 -16.31
C THR A 29 -9.46 -1.87 -15.67
N VAL A 30 -9.75 -0.72 -15.07
CA VAL A 30 -11.07 -0.39 -14.51
C VAL A 30 -11.56 0.88 -15.20
N ARG A 31 -12.74 0.83 -15.83
CA ARG A 31 -13.35 1.97 -16.55
C ARG A 31 -12.37 2.68 -17.51
N GLY A 32 -11.58 1.90 -18.25
CA GLY A 32 -10.61 2.41 -19.23
C GLY A 32 -9.28 2.91 -18.65
N LYS A 33 -9.05 2.80 -17.33
CA LYS A 33 -7.82 3.22 -16.67
C LYS A 33 -7.03 2.03 -16.12
N THR A 34 -5.74 1.98 -16.40
CA THR A 34 -4.83 0.96 -15.85
C THR A 34 -4.48 1.28 -14.40
N CYS A 35 -4.66 0.29 -13.52
CA CYS A 35 -4.47 0.38 -12.08
C CYS A 35 -3.67 -0.83 -11.59
N ALA A 36 -2.98 -0.65 -10.46
CA ALA A 36 -2.43 -1.75 -9.69
C ALA A 36 -3.48 -2.19 -8.67
N MET A 37 -3.94 -3.43 -8.77
CA MET A 37 -4.87 -4.02 -7.82
C MET A 37 -4.11 -4.98 -6.91
N LYS A 38 -4.03 -4.65 -5.61
CA LYS A 38 -3.47 -5.55 -4.59
C LYS A 38 -4.62 -6.23 -3.88
N VAL A 39 -4.66 -7.56 -3.98
CA VAL A 39 -5.69 -8.42 -3.40
C VAL A 39 -5.10 -9.07 -2.15
N HIS A 40 -5.78 -8.93 -1.03
CA HIS A 40 -5.43 -9.55 0.25
C HIS A 40 -6.28 -10.79 0.47
N HIS A 41 -5.72 -11.78 1.16
CA HIS A 41 -6.53 -12.86 1.71
C HIS A 41 -7.54 -12.27 2.70
N GLY A 42 -8.78 -12.76 2.67
CA GLY A 42 -9.77 -12.39 3.66
C GLY A 42 -9.28 -12.75 5.05
N GLN A 43 -9.28 -11.78 5.96
CA GLN A 43 -8.99 -12.00 7.36
C GLN A 43 -10.29 -11.94 8.16
N GLY A 44 -10.45 -12.87 9.08
CA GLY A 44 -11.59 -12.91 9.99
C GLY A 44 -11.59 -11.77 11.00
N PRO A 45 -12.58 -11.73 11.90
CA PRO A 45 -12.62 -10.75 12.97
C PRO A 45 -11.39 -10.90 13.88
N LYS A 46 -10.99 -9.78 14.51
CA LYS A 46 -9.90 -9.78 15.50
C LYS A 46 -10.13 -10.83 16.58
N GLN A 47 -9.09 -11.59 16.85
CA GLN A 47 -9.05 -12.63 17.86
C GLN A 47 -8.58 -12.07 19.20
N PRO A 48 -8.86 -12.75 20.33
CA PRO A 48 -8.47 -12.26 21.66
C PRO A 48 -6.95 -12.10 21.86
N TRP A 49 -6.15 -12.83 21.09
CA TRP A 49 -4.68 -12.77 21.12
C TRP A 49 -4.10 -11.75 20.13
N ASP A 50 -4.93 -11.12 19.29
CA ASP A 50 -4.46 -10.06 18.40
C ASP A 50 -4.09 -8.80 19.19
N SER A 51 -3.23 -7.98 18.58
CA SER A 51 -2.81 -6.73 19.20
C SER A 51 -4.02 -5.83 19.47
N LYS A 52 -4.15 -5.39 20.72
CA LYS A 52 -5.13 -4.37 21.11
C LYS A 52 -4.70 -2.95 20.73
N ILE A 53 -3.42 -2.79 20.39
CA ILE A 53 -2.78 -1.49 20.16
C ILE A 53 -2.65 -1.23 18.65
N CYS A 54 -2.37 -2.27 17.88
CA CYS A 54 -2.14 -2.17 16.43
C CYS A 54 -3.27 -2.83 15.64
N GLU A 55 -3.51 -2.32 14.44
CA GLU A 55 -4.28 -3.05 13.44
C GLU A 55 -3.42 -4.20 12.87
N THR A 56 -4.03 -5.38 12.76
CA THR A 56 -3.40 -6.62 12.29
C THR A 56 -3.98 -7.09 10.96
N ASN A 57 -5.09 -6.50 10.54
CA ASN A 57 -5.67 -6.75 9.24
C ASN A 57 -4.93 -5.93 8.17
N LEU A 58 -4.23 -6.64 7.28
CA LEU A 58 -3.35 -6.07 6.25
C LEU A 58 -4.12 -5.14 5.30
N PHE A 59 -5.33 -5.51 4.92
CA PHE A 59 -6.18 -4.69 4.07
C PHE A 59 -6.64 -3.42 4.81
N ILE A 60 -7.05 -3.53 6.07
CA ILE A 60 -7.48 -2.36 6.86
C ILE A 60 -6.32 -1.40 7.09
N CYS A 61 -5.12 -1.90 7.42
CA CYS A 61 -3.90 -1.12 7.52
C CYS A 61 -3.66 -0.32 6.22
N GLU A 62 -3.53 -1.03 5.10
CA GLU A 62 -3.14 -0.41 3.84
C GLU A 62 -4.21 0.56 3.31
N ALA A 63 -5.49 0.17 3.36
CA ALA A 63 -6.59 1.01 2.90
C ALA A 63 -6.73 2.28 3.76
N THR A 64 -6.61 2.16 5.09
CA THR A 64 -6.70 3.33 6.00
C THR A 64 -5.55 4.29 5.75
N VAL A 65 -4.33 3.76 5.57
CA VAL A 65 -3.15 4.59 5.27
C VAL A 65 -3.32 5.33 3.95
N TYR A 66 -3.69 4.65 2.86
CA TYR A 66 -3.88 5.32 1.58
C TYR A 66 -5.00 6.38 1.61
N ARG A 67 -6.08 6.16 2.37
CA ARG A 67 -7.11 7.18 2.60
C ARG A 67 -6.54 8.39 3.34
N CYS A 68 -5.77 8.16 4.41
CA CYS A 68 -5.12 9.20 5.19
C CYS A 68 -4.11 10.02 4.35
N LEU A 69 -3.21 9.34 3.64
CA LEU A 69 -2.20 9.96 2.78
C LEU A 69 -2.82 10.74 1.61
N THR A 70 -3.96 10.28 1.09
CA THR A 70 -4.72 11.00 0.07
C THR A 70 -5.29 12.29 0.65
N HIS A 71 -5.90 12.23 1.83
CA HIS A 71 -6.45 13.40 2.52
C HIS A 71 -5.36 14.44 2.86
N ALA A 72 -4.18 13.97 3.30
CA ALA A 72 -3.03 14.81 3.60
C ALA A 72 -2.28 15.33 2.35
N GLY A 73 -2.70 14.94 1.14
CA GLY A 73 -2.07 15.36 -0.12
C GLY A 73 -0.71 14.72 -0.40
N VAL A 74 -0.31 13.70 0.35
CA VAL A 74 0.97 12.97 0.16
C VAL A 74 0.96 12.21 -1.16
N CYS A 75 -0.16 11.55 -1.49
CA CYS A 75 -0.33 10.88 -2.78
C CYS A 75 -0.20 11.88 -3.94
N ALA A 76 -0.85 13.04 -3.86
CA ALA A 76 -0.82 14.07 -4.91
C ALA A 76 0.60 14.60 -5.22
N ARG A 77 1.51 14.55 -4.24
CA ARG A 77 2.93 14.92 -4.40
C ARG A 77 3.77 13.83 -5.07
N GLY A 78 3.19 12.66 -5.36
CA GLY A 78 3.90 11.53 -5.98
C GLY A 78 4.82 10.76 -5.03
N ILE A 79 4.73 11.01 -3.72
CA ILE A 79 5.51 10.30 -2.68
C ILE A 79 4.99 8.87 -2.50
N THR A 80 3.69 8.66 -2.71
CA THR A 80 3.06 7.34 -2.75
C THR A 80 2.13 7.26 -3.97
N PRO A 81 1.80 6.04 -4.44
CA PRO A 81 0.81 5.86 -5.50
C PRO A 81 -0.52 6.55 -5.18
N GLN A 82 -1.22 7.08 -6.19
CA GLN A 82 -2.60 7.55 -5.98
C GLN A 82 -3.50 6.40 -5.52
N PHE A 83 -4.35 6.70 -4.54
CA PHE A 83 -5.41 5.79 -4.13
C PHE A 83 -6.65 5.96 -5.01
N TYR A 84 -7.15 4.86 -5.54
CA TYR A 84 -8.34 4.85 -6.37
C TYR A 84 -9.55 4.17 -5.71
N GLY A 85 -9.39 3.50 -4.57
CA GLY A 85 -10.52 2.95 -3.82
C GLY A 85 -10.29 1.52 -3.33
N THR A 86 -11.31 0.96 -2.69
CA THR A 86 -11.35 -0.43 -2.21
C THR A 86 -12.41 -1.24 -2.94
N ILE A 87 -12.20 -2.55 -2.95
CA ILE A 87 -13.17 -3.57 -3.34
C ILE A 87 -13.34 -4.47 -2.12
N GLU A 88 -14.50 -4.37 -1.50
CA GLU A 88 -14.88 -5.14 -0.32
C GLU A 88 -16.01 -6.08 -0.73
N ASN A 89 -15.92 -7.36 -0.32
CA ASN A 89 -16.94 -8.37 -0.54
C ASN A 89 -17.06 -8.87 -2.00
N ASN A 90 -15.94 -9.33 -2.58
CA ASN A 90 -15.93 -10.00 -3.87
C ASN A 90 -16.32 -11.47 -3.72
N ASP A 91 -17.34 -11.91 -4.47
CA ASP A 91 -17.52 -13.32 -4.77
C ASP A 91 -16.34 -13.77 -5.66
N SER A 92 -15.32 -14.39 -5.04
CA SER A 92 -14.05 -14.74 -5.69
C SER A 92 -14.24 -15.64 -6.92
N THR A 93 -15.38 -16.32 -7.01
CA THR A 93 -15.80 -17.15 -8.14
C THR A 93 -16.01 -16.36 -9.43
N GLN A 94 -16.35 -15.07 -9.36
CA GLN A 94 -16.58 -14.22 -10.53
C GLN A 94 -15.30 -13.74 -11.22
N CYS A 95 -14.15 -13.88 -10.54
CA CYS A 95 -12.84 -13.49 -11.06
C CYS A 95 -11.98 -14.69 -11.52
N LEU A 96 -12.58 -15.86 -11.71
CA LEU A 96 -11.85 -17.04 -12.18
C LEU A 96 -11.41 -16.86 -13.64
N PRO A 97 -10.18 -17.27 -13.99
CA PRO A 97 -9.23 -18.08 -13.20
C PRO A 97 -8.27 -17.28 -12.31
N HIS A 98 -8.28 -15.95 -12.35
CA HIS A 98 -7.24 -15.11 -11.74
C HIS A 98 -7.21 -15.16 -10.21
N LEU A 99 -8.36 -15.40 -9.58
CA LEU A 99 -8.48 -15.53 -8.12
C LEU A 99 -8.71 -16.96 -7.65
N GLU A 100 -8.31 -17.98 -8.43
CA GLU A 100 -8.41 -19.40 -8.04
C GLU A 100 -7.80 -19.69 -6.66
N LEU A 101 -6.69 -19.02 -6.32
CA LEU A 101 -6.02 -19.12 -5.02
C LEU A 101 -6.90 -18.66 -3.84
N PHE A 102 -8.00 -17.95 -4.10
CA PHE A 102 -8.92 -17.38 -3.11
C PHE A 102 -10.31 -18.04 -3.09
N VAL A 103 -10.50 -19.15 -3.81
CA VAL A 103 -11.82 -19.84 -3.89
C VAL A 103 -12.10 -20.69 -2.66
N GLN A 104 -11.07 -21.08 -1.90
CA GLN A 104 -11.19 -22.00 -0.76
C GLN A 104 -10.90 -21.35 0.60
N VAL A 105 -10.79 -20.03 0.66
CA VAL A 105 -10.54 -19.31 1.93
C VAL A 105 -11.85 -19.00 2.64
N GLU A 106 -11.84 -19.13 3.97
CA GLU A 106 -12.98 -18.94 4.88
C GLU A 106 -13.59 -17.53 4.78
N TYR A 107 -12.79 -16.54 4.44
CA TYR A 107 -13.20 -15.14 4.32
C TYR A 107 -12.97 -14.63 2.90
N PRO A 108 -13.90 -13.82 2.35
CA PRO A 108 -13.80 -13.30 1.01
C PRO A 108 -12.57 -12.38 0.89
N PRO A 109 -11.85 -12.43 -0.25
CA PRO A 109 -10.72 -11.55 -0.47
C PRO A 109 -11.18 -10.09 -0.60
N THR A 110 -10.33 -9.18 -0.13
CA THR A 110 -10.49 -7.74 -0.28
C THR A 110 -9.39 -7.19 -1.17
N ALA A 111 -9.61 -6.06 -1.81
CA ALA A 111 -8.59 -5.45 -2.67
C ALA A 111 -8.56 -3.94 -2.56
N ILE A 112 -7.36 -3.38 -2.78
CA ILE A 112 -7.15 -1.95 -2.98
C ILE A 112 -6.78 -1.68 -4.43
N LEU A 113 -7.24 -0.55 -4.97
CA LEU A 113 -6.89 -0.05 -6.28
C LEU A 113 -5.96 1.15 -6.15
N LEU A 114 -4.77 1.04 -6.72
CA LEU A 114 -3.73 2.05 -6.69
C LEU A 114 -3.34 2.48 -8.10
N GLU A 115 -2.65 3.62 -8.18
CA GLU A 115 -1.94 4.04 -9.39
C GLU A 115 -0.97 2.97 -9.86
N TYR A 116 -1.09 2.61 -11.14
CA TYR A 116 -0.08 1.79 -11.79
C TYR A 116 1.05 2.70 -12.30
N ILE A 117 2.21 2.61 -11.65
CA ILE A 117 3.41 3.34 -12.07
C ILE A 117 4.30 2.37 -12.87
N PRO A 118 4.44 2.54 -14.20
CA PRO A 118 5.27 1.66 -15.01
C PRO A 118 6.76 1.89 -14.72
N ASN A 119 7.57 0.84 -14.91
CA ASN A 119 9.04 0.90 -14.88
C ASN A 119 9.68 1.33 -13.56
N MET A 120 8.92 1.39 -12.47
CA MET A 120 9.48 1.59 -11.14
C MET A 120 10.41 0.44 -10.75
N LYS A 121 11.54 0.76 -10.12
CA LYS A 121 12.54 -0.22 -9.66
C LYS A 121 12.78 -0.07 -8.16
N GLU A 122 13.03 -1.17 -7.49
CA GLU A 122 13.44 -1.14 -6.08
C GLU A 122 14.78 -0.41 -5.92
N LEU A 123 14.93 0.32 -4.83
CA LEU A 123 16.20 0.90 -4.44
C LEU A 123 17.19 -0.23 -4.15
N ARG A 124 18.32 -0.20 -4.85
CA ARG A 124 19.42 -1.14 -4.67
C ARG A 124 20.71 -0.36 -4.45
N TRP A 125 21.71 -1.02 -3.88
CA TRP A 125 23.03 -0.44 -3.62
C TRP A 125 23.66 0.19 -4.88
N ILE A 126 23.49 -0.40 -6.06
CA ILE A 126 23.99 0.14 -7.34
C ILE A 126 23.36 1.48 -7.73
N ASN A 127 22.16 1.75 -7.22
CA ASN A 127 21.36 2.93 -7.52
C ASN A 127 21.28 3.86 -6.31
N TYR A 128 22.12 3.64 -5.30
CA TYR A 128 22.21 4.48 -4.13
C TYR A 128 22.88 5.80 -4.48
N ASN A 129 22.30 6.92 -4.03
CA ASN A 129 22.99 8.20 -3.94
C ASN A 129 22.36 9.03 -2.82
N GLU A 130 23.11 9.99 -2.27
CA GLU A 130 22.72 10.79 -1.12
C GLU A 130 21.47 11.64 -1.38
N SER A 131 21.40 12.32 -2.53
CA SER A 131 20.25 13.14 -2.92
C SER A 131 18.95 12.32 -2.99
N ARG A 132 19.02 11.12 -3.54
CA ARG A 132 17.91 10.19 -3.63
C ARG A 132 17.47 9.68 -2.26
N MET A 133 18.42 9.35 -1.39
CA MET A 133 18.10 8.99 -0.01
C MET A 133 17.44 10.14 0.73
N GLN A 134 17.92 11.37 0.53
CA GLN A 134 17.29 12.55 1.12
C GLN A 134 15.83 12.70 0.65
N ASN A 135 15.52 12.36 -0.60
CA ASN A 135 14.14 12.36 -1.10
C ASN A 135 13.28 11.28 -0.44
N PHE A 136 13.83 10.10 -0.16
CA PHE A 136 13.14 9.08 0.63
C PHE A 136 12.90 9.53 2.08
N VAL A 137 13.89 10.14 2.74
CA VAL A 137 13.76 10.73 4.08
C VAL A 137 12.68 11.82 4.10
N ASN A 138 12.68 12.71 3.10
CA ASN A 138 11.65 13.75 2.94
C ASN A 138 10.25 13.15 2.71
N GLY A 139 10.18 12.06 1.93
CA GLY A 139 8.95 11.30 1.71
C GLY A 139 8.43 10.66 3.00
N LEU A 140 9.30 10.01 3.77
CA LEU A 140 8.95 9.40 5.05
C LEU A 140 8.49 10.46 6.06
N ASN A 141 9.18 11.60 6.14
CA ASN A 141 8.74 12.73 6.96
C ASN A 141 7.34 13.22 6.57
N ALA A 142 7.00 13.24 5.27
CA ALA A 142 5.65 13.59 4.83
C ALA A 142 4.60 12.55 5.27
N ILE A 143 4.95 11.26 5.26
CA ILE A 143 4.11 10.17 5.76
C ILE A 143 3.89 10.31 7.27
N HIS A 144 4.95 10.57 8.04
CA HIS A 144 4.87 10.81 9.48
C HIS A 144 4.03 12.04 9.85
N ASN A 145 4.18 13.12 9.08
CA ASN A 145 3.38 14.34 9.27
C ASN A 145 1.89 14.12 8.96
N ALA A 146 1.56 13.08 8.20
CA ALA A 146 0.20 12.61 7.98
C ALA A 146 -0.26 11.62 9.07
N LEU A 147 0.46 11.51 10.20
CA LEU A 147 0.16 10.61 11.31
C LEU A 147 0.15 9.13 10.92
N VAL A 148 1.01 8.75 9.97
CA VAL A 148 1.21 7.36 9.55
C VAL A 148 2.59 6.88 9.98
N TYR A 149 2.66 5.72 10.60
CA TYR A 149 3.89 4.97 10.88
C TYR A 149 3.98 3.79 9.89
N HIS A 150 5.06 3.68 9.12
CA HIS A 150 5.12 2.71 8.01
C HIS A 150 5.36 1.27 8.50
N ASN A 151 6.18 1.09 9.54
CA ASN A 151 6.52 -0.19 10.19
C ASN A 151 7.22 -1.23 9.27
N ASP A 152 7.63 -0.84 8.06
CA ASP A 152 8.32 -1.74 7.13
C ASP A 152 9.27 -0.98 6.19
N VAL A 153 10.13 -0.14 6.77
CA VAL A 153 11.09 0.68 6.03
C VAL A 153 12.25 -0.17 5.54
N HIS A 154 12.05 -0.80 4.38
CA HIS A 154 13.04 -1.62 3.69
C HIS A 154 13.22 -1.16 2.24
N PRO A 155 14.41 -1.33 1.63
CA PRO A 155 14.66 -0.93 0.24
C PRO A 155 13.70 -1.54 -0.81
N ARG A 156 13.09 -2.69 -0.52
CA ARG A 156 12.06 -3.31 -1.37
C ARG A 156 10.78 -2.48 -1.49
N ASN A 157 10.53 -1.59 -0.53
CA ASN A 157 9.37 -0.70 -0.45
C ASN A 157 9.71 0.73 -0.92
N MET A 158 10.96 0.94 -1.34
CA MET A 158 11.51 2.21 -1.79
C MET A 158 11.71 2.17 -3.29
N MET A 159 10.80 2.78 -4.04
CA MET A 159 10.78 2.70 -5.50
C MET A 159 11.36 3.95 -6.14
N ILE A 160 12.16 3.73 -7.19
CA ILE A 160 12.85 4.77 -7.96
C ILE A 160 12.43 4.70 -9.42
N MET A 161 12.63 5.79 -10.15
CA MET A 161 12.48 5.87 -11.59
C MET A 161 13.83 6.19 -12.23
N GLU A 162 14.20 5.49 -13.31
CA GLU A 162 15.46 5.79 -14.01
C GLU A 162 15.39 7.12 -14.78
N GLU A 163 14.21 7.44 -15.31
CA GLU A 163 13.95 8.67 -16.07
C GLU A 163 13.83 9.91 -15.17
N ASP A 164 13.58 9.71 -13.88
CA ASP A 164 13.43 10.77 -12.88
C ASP A 164 14.22 10.42 -11.61
N PRO A 165 15.50 10.82 -11.55
CA PRO A 165 16.39 10.45 -10.45
C PRO A 165 15.96 10.97 -9.08
N GLU A 166 15.15 12.03 -9.05
CA GLU A 166 14.65 12.68 -7.84
C GLU A 166 13.38 12.01 -7.30
N ARG A 167 12.63 11.30 -8.15
CA ARG A 167 11.39 10.64 -7.75
C ARG A 167 11.64 9.45 -6.82
N ALA A 168 11.23 9.63 -5.57
CA ALA A 168 11.22 8.63 -4.52
C ALA A 168 9.76 8.27 -4.18
N ILE A 169 9.40 7.00 -4.34
CA ILE A 169 8.04 6.51 -4.12
C ILE A 169 8.07 5.44 -3.02
N TRP A 170 7.26 5.63 -1.99
CA TRP A 170 7.01 4.64 -0.94
C TRP A 170 5.79 3.79 -1.30
N ILE A 171 5.92 2.48 -1.11
CA ILE A 171 4.85 1.48 -1.32
C ILE A 171 4.79 0.50 -0.15
N ASP A 172 3.74 -0.33 -0.12
CA ASP A 172 3.58 -1.44 0.80
C ASP A 172 3.31 -1.02 2.26
N PHE A 173 2.08 -0.54 2.51
CA PHE A 173 1.65 -0.05 3.82
C PHE A 173 0.80 -1.09 4.58
N ASP A 174 0.96 -2.38 4.30
CA ASP A 174 0.13 -3.43 4.91
C ASP A 174 0.45 -3.70 6.39
N GLN A 175 1.62 -3.30 6.86
CA GLN A 175 1.99 -3.33 8.29
C GLN A 175 1.91 -1.95 8.98
N ALA A 176 1.59 -0.92 8.22
CA ALA A 176 1.59 0.45 8.68
C ALA A 176 0.42 0.72 9.65
N GLN A 177 0.59 1.74 10.50
CA GLN A 177 -0.38 2.18 11.49
C GLN A 177 -0.75 3.64 11.23
N THR A 178 -2.04 3.95 11.25
CA THR A 178 -2.56 5.32 11.17
C THR A 178 -3.05 5.77 12.54
N PHE A 179 -2.71 7.00 12.92
CA PHE A 179 -3.13 7.59 14.18
C PHE A 179 -4.13 8.72 13.93
N ASN A 180 -5.16 8.82 14.77
CA ASN A 180 -6.30 9.73 14.56
C ASN A 180 -6.18 11.05 15.34
N GLU A 181 -5.23 11.15 16.26
CA GLU A 181 -5.11 12.26 17.23
C GLU A 181 -3.63 12.60 17.48
N GLU A 182 -3.36 13.37 18.53
CA GLU A 182 -1.99 13.58 19.00
C GLU A 182 -1.31 12.25 19.32
N LEU A 183 -0.08 12.11 18.82
CA LEU A 183 0.74 10.94 19.08
C LEU A 183 1.03 10.82 20.57
N THR A 184 0.78 9.64 21.13
CA THR A 184 1.30 9.26 22.45
C THR A 184 2.83 9.23 22.43
N GLU A 185 3.48 9.37 23.59
CA GLU A 185 4.95 9.28 23.68
C GLU A 185 5.50 8.01 23.04
N ARG A 186 4.82 6.87 23.24
CA ARG A 186 5.20 5.60 22.62
C ARG A 186 5.12 5.63 21.08
N GLN A 187 4.11 6.29 20.51
CA GLN A 187 3.99 6.41 19.05
C GLN A 187 5.02 7.38 18.48
N LYS A 188 5.39 8.42 19.24
CA LYS A 188 6.52 9.31 18.89
C LYS A 188 7.83 8.54 18.84
N GLU A 189 8.08 7.65 19.81
CA GLU A 189 9.25 6.77 19.82
C GLU A 189 9.28 5.84 18.59
N TRP A 190 8.14 5.27 18.18
CA TRP A 190 8.07 4.44 16.97
C TRP A 190 8.43 5.22 15.71
N ILE A 191 7.86 6.41 15.55
CA ILE A 191 8.14 7.30 14.41
C ILE A 191 9.60 7.76 14.43
N ALA A 192 10.14 8.10 15.59
CA ALA A 192 11.55 8.49 15.72
C ALA A 192 12.48 7.33 15.34
N GLY A 193 12.23 6.13 15.85
CA GLY A 193 13.02 4.94 15.52
C GLY A 193 12.96 4.61 14.02
N GLU A 194 11.84 4.84 13.36
CA GLU A 194 11.73 4.64 11.91
C GLU A 194 12.60 5.59 11.10
N LYS A 195 12.75 6.84 11.55
CA LYS A 195 13.65 7.81 10.90
C LYS A 195 15.10 7.39 11.03
N GLU A 196 15.49 6.83 12.18
CA GLU A 196 16.87 6.37 12.42
C GLU A 196 17.27 5.21 11.50
N LEU A 197 16.32 4.42 11.00
CA LEU A 197 16.60 3.32 10.06
C LEU A 197 17.09 3.80 8.68
N ILE A 198 16.81 5.05 8.31
CA ILE A 198 17.14 5.62 7.00
C ILE A 198 17.93 6.93 7.07
N ALA A 199 18.36 7.32 8.26
CA ALA A 199 19.16 8.52 8.52
C ALA A 199 20.63 8.32 8.12
#